data_AF-A0A9J7EZP4-F1
#
_entry.id   AF-A0A9J7EZP4-F1
#
_cell.length_a   1.000
_cell.length_b   1.000
_cell.length_c   1.000
_cell.angle_alpha   90.00
_cell.angle_beta   90.00
_cell.angle_gamma   90.00
#
_symmetry.space_group_name_H-M   'P 1'
#
loop_
_entity.id
_entity.type
_entity.pdbx_description
1 polymer ?
#
loop_
_entity_poly.entity_id
_entity_poly.type
_entity_poly.pdbx_seq_one_letter_code
_entity_poly.pdbx_strand_id
1 'polypeptide(L)'
;MEAEDGTPPLWRLQKLPPEQGPPLLHKIIDGMCGRAYPAYHDYHSVWDLTEWKHVLEDVTMFFKAVVGKNFSDEETLQQLNQLNSCHQEAVMKCLKSRKNEIKQALLGEIVDISCAQLKDFDWQLKLALSSDKIATLQMPLLNLHLDVKENGEVKPYSVEMSKEELQSLISSLEAANKVVLQLK
;
A
#
# COMPACT_ATOMS: atom_id res chain seq x y z
N MET A 1 -7.05 -11.51 -28.22
CA MET A 1 -7.52 -10.13 -28.39
C MET A 1 -7.19 -9.43 -27.09
N GLU A 2 -6.01 -8.81 -27.04
CA GLU A 2 -5.57 -8.03 -25.89
C GLU A 2 -6.31 -6.69 -25.94
N ALA A 3 -6.89 -6.26 -24.81
CA ALA A 3 -7.56 -4.97 -24.72
C ALA A 3 -6.49 -3.87 -24.69
N GLU A 4 -6.57 -2.91 -25.62
CA GLU A 4 -5.61 -1.83 -25.86
C GLU A 4 -5.44 -0.82 -24.69
N ASP A 5 -6.02 -1.06 -23.50
CA ASP A 5 -6.05 -0.08 -22.40
C ASP A 5 -5.55 -0.61 -21.04
N GLY A 6 -4.87 -1.77 -21.05
CA GLY A 6 -4.19 -2.31 -19.86
C GLY A 6 -5.10 -2.72 -18.70
N THR A 7 -6.41 -2.85 -18.92
CA THR A 7 -7.33 -3.53 -17.99
C THR A 7 -7.63 -4.93 -18.52
N PRO A 8 -7.47 -5.97 -17.69
CA PRO A 8 -7.64 -7.34 -18.15
C PRO A 8 -9.12 -7.69 -18.33
N PRO A 9 -9.44 -8.61 -19.27
CA PRO A 9 -10.81 -8.84 -19.66
C PRO A 9 -11.52 -9.77 -18.67
N LEU A 10 -12.59 -9.27 -18.03
CA LEU A 10 -13.33 -9.98 -16.96
C LEU A 10 -14.32 -11.04 -17.47
N TRP A 11 -14.29 -11.40 -18.77
CA TRP A 11 -15.29 -12.25 -19.43
C TRP A 11 -15.54 -13.59 -18.71
N ARG A 12 -14.53 -14.12 -18.00
CA ARG A 12 -14.61 -15.37 -17.23
C ARG A 12 -15.68 -15.33 -16.14
N LEU A 13 -16.01 -14.16 -15.59
CA LEU A 13 -17.07 -13.99 -14.60
C LEU A 13 -18.44 -14.46 -15.13
N GLN A 14 -18.65 -14.43 -16.44
CA GLN A 14 -19.91 -14.88 -17.06
C GLN A 14 -20.16 -16.39 -16.93
N LYS A 15 -19.13 -17.19 -16.60
CA LYS A 15 -19.30 -18.62 -16.31
C LYS A 15 -19.99 -18.86 -14.97
N LEU A 16 -20.00 -17.85 -14.09
CA LEU A 16 -20.56 -17.95 -12.76
C LEU A 16 -22.07 -17.62 -12.76
N PRO A 17 -22.89 -18.31 -11.95
CA PRO A 17 -24.26 -17.87 -11.73
C PRO A 17 -24.32 -16.45 -11.14
N PRO A 18 -25.29 -15.60 -11.56
CA PRO A 18 -25.41 -14.22 -11.10
C PRO A 18 -25.44 -14.07 -9.57
N GLU A 19 -26.00 -15.05 -8.87
CA GLU A 19 -26.16 -15.05 -7.41
C GLU A 19 -24.82 -15.22 -6.67
N GLN A 20 -23.85 -15.87 -7.32
CA GLN A 20 -22.53 -16.13 -6.75
C GLN A 20 -21.51 -15.02 -7.10
N GLY A 21 -21.84 -14.14 -8.04
CA GLY A 21 -20.97 -13.07 -8.52
C GLY A 21 -20.59 -12.08 -7.42
N PRO A 22 -21.56 -11.43 -6.74
CA PRO A 22 -21.26 -10.48 -5.69
C PRO A 22 -20.46 -11.08 -4.51
N PRO A 23 -20.79 -12.27 -3.97
CA PRO A 23 -19.99 -12.90 -2.92
C PRO A 23 -18.53 -13.15 -3.32
N LEU A 24 -18.29 -13.62 -4.55
CA LEU A 24 -16.94 -13.83 -5.07
C LEU A 24 -16.17 -12.51 -5.15
N LEU A 25 -16.77 -11.49 -5.77
CA LEU A 25 -16.16 -10.16 -5.90
C LEU A 25 -15.79 -9.56 -4.54
N HIS A 26 -16.69 -9.65 -3.55
CA HIS A 26 -16.40 -9.20 -2.19
C HIS A 26 -15.25 -9.97 -1.54
N LYS A 27 -15.18 -11.29 -1.66
CA LYS A 27 -14.05 -12.09 -1.14
C LYS A 27 -12.72 -11.73 -1.83
N ILE A 28 -12.73 -11.46 -3.14
CA ILE A 28 -11.52 -11.00 -3.85
C ILE A 28 -11.07 -9.65 -3.31
N ILE A 29 -12.00 -8.70 -3.15
CA ILE A 29 -11.70 -7.38 -2.55
C ILE A 29 -11.19 -7.53 -1.11
N ASP A 30 -11.75 -8.44 -0.32
CA ASP A 30 -11.26 -8.74 1.03
C ASP A 30 -9.79 -9.17 0.97
N GLY A 31 -9.44 -10.09 0.06
CA GLY A 31 -8.06 -10.47 -0.24
C GLY A 31 -7.15 -9.28 -0.57
N MET A 32 -7.58 -8.41 -1.48
CA MET A 32 -6.86 -7.19 -1.85
C MET A 32 -6.64 -6.25 -0.67
N CYS A 33 -7.58 -6.20 0.28
CA CYS A 33 -7.50 -5.38 1.48
C CYS A 33 -6.77 -6.09 2.65
N GLY A 34 -5.98 -7.14 2.38
CA GLY A 34 -5.16 -7.84 3.37
C GLY A 34 -5.90 -8.91 4.19
N ARG A 35 -7.13 -9.30 3.80
CA ARG A 35 -7.87 -10.43 4.40
C ARG A 35 -7.68 -11.70 3.56
N ALA A 36 -8.43 -12.76 3.86
CA ALA A 36 -8.32 -14.03 3.15
C ALA A 36 -8.93 -13.95 1.75
N TYR A 37 -8.20 -14.46 0.75
CA TYR A 37 -8.70 -14.68 -0.61
C TYR A 37 -9.72 -15.82 -0.65
N PRO A 38 -10.62 -15.84 -1.66
CA PRO A 38 -11.53 -16.96 -1.86
C PRO A 38 -10.77 -18.25 -2.13
N ALA A 39 -11.27 -19.36 -1.60
CA ALA A 39 -10.65 -20.66 -1.74
C ALA A 39 -11.08 -21.32 -3.06
N TYR A 40 -10.13 -21.93 -3.77
CA TYR A 40 -10.41 -22.61 -5.03
C TYR A 40 -11.47 -23.72 -4.91
N HIS A 41 -11.52 -24.42 -3.77
CA HIS A 41 -12.47 -25.51 -3.56
C HIS A 41 -13.94 -25.07 -3.68
N ASP A 42 -14.27 -23.81 -3.39
CA ASP A 42 -15.63 -23.28 -3.52
C ASP A 42 -16.05 -23.13 -4.99
N TYR A 43 -15.10 -23.06 -5.93
CA TYR A 43 -15.32 -22.69 -7.33
C TYR A 43 -14.78 -23.71 -8.36
N HIS A 44 -14.26 -24.84 -7.88
CA HIS A 44 -13.64 -25.89 -8.72
C HIS A 44 -14.58 -26.49 -9.79
N SER A 45 -15.90 -26.38 -9.60
CA SER A 45 -16.91 -26.85 -10.57
C SER A 45 -17.11 -25.90 -11.74
N VAL A 46 -16.66 -24.64 -11.64
CA VAL A 46 -16.84 -23.59 -12.66
C VAL A 46 -15.56 -23.35 -13.45
N TRP A 47 -14.42 -23.35 -12.74
CA TRP A 47 -13.10 -23.10 -13.32
C TRP A 47 -12.09 -24.17 -12.92
N ASP A 48 -11.19 -24.51 -13.84
CA ASP A 48 -9.98 -25.22 -13.47
C ASP A 48 -9.01 -24.32 -12.68
N LEU A 49 -7.96 -24.90 -12.10
CA LEU A 49 -7.01 -24.16 -11.27
C LEU A 49 -6.30 -23.03 -12.02
N THR A 50 -6.06 -23.19 -13.32
CA THR A 50 -5.39 -22.19 -14.15
C THR A 50 -6.34 -21.05 -14.45
N GLU A 51 -7.56 -21.34 -14.88
CA GLU A 51 -8.61 -20.35 -15.11
C GLU A 51 -8.91 -19.56 -13.82
N TRP A 52 -8.97 -20.24 -12.68
CA TRP A 52 -9.19 -19.61 -11.38
C TRP A 52 -8.12 -18.57 -11.03
N LYS A 53 -6.83 -18.88 -11.26
CA LYS A 53 -5.75 -17.91 -11.04
C LYS A 53 -5.93 -16.67 -11.90
N HIS A 54 -6.25 -16.85 -13.18
CA HIS A 54 -6.53 -15.73 -14.08
C HIS A 54 -7.74 -14.92 -13.62
N VAL A 55 -8.81 -15.56 -13.12
CA VAL A 55 -9.98 -14.82 -12.58
C VAL A 55 -9.55 -13.93 -11.40
N LEU A 56 -8.76 -14.45 -10.46
CA LEU A 56 -8.28 -13.67 -9.33
C LEU A 56 -7.39 -12.51 -9.77
N GLU A 57 -6.46 -12.77 -10.68
CA GLU A 57 -5.53 -11.77 -11.21
C GLU A 57 -6.27 -10.67 -12.00
N ASP A 58 -7.14 -11.06 -12.93
CA ASP A 58 -7.89 -10.15 -13.80
C ASP A 58 -8.80 -9.23 -12.96
N VAL A 59 -9.58 -9.81 -12.03
CA VAL A 59 -10.49 -9.04 -11.17
C VAL A 59 -9.70 -8.11 -10.25
N THR A 60 -8.61 -8.58 -9.67
CA THR A 60 -7.76 -7.76 -8.79
C THR A 60 -7.19 -6.58 -9.57
N MET A 61 -6.58 -6.84 -10.73
CA MET A 61 -5.95 -5.81 -11.56
C MET A 61 -6.98 -4.81 -12.08
N PHE A 62 -8.19 -5.25 -12.43
CA PHE A 62 -9.29 -4.37 -12.79
C PHE A 62 -9.65 -3.39 -11.64
N PHE A 63 -9.91 -3.89 -10.44
CA PHE A 63 -10.25 -3.03 -9.30
C PHE A 63 -9.11 -2.08 -8.94
N LYS A 64 -7.85 -2.54 -9.00
CA LYS A 64 -6.67 -1.68 -8.79
C LYS A 64 -6.61 -0.56 -9.83
N ALA A 65 -6.81 -0.88 -11.10
CA ALA A 65 -6.76 0.10 -12.19
C ALA A 65 -7.88 1.14 -12.08
N VAL A 66 -9.13 0.70 -11.90
CA VAL A 66 -10.31 1.57 -11.84
C VAL A 66 -10.22 2.53 -10.64
N VAL A 67 -9.84 2.03 -9.47
CA VAL A 67 -9.71 2.86 -8.26
C VAL A 67 -8.45 3.73 -8.30
N GLY A 68 -7.34 3.19 -8.77
CA GLY A 68 -6.05 3.89 -8.84
C GLY A 68 -6.03 5.02 -9.86
N LYS A 69 -6.61 4.82 -11.04
CA LYS A 69 -6.78 5.85 -12.07
C LYS A 69 -8.01 6.74 -11.84
N ASN A 70 -8.84 6.41 -10.85
CA ASN A 70 -10.07 7.12 -10.48
C ASN A 70 -11.05 7.31 -11.67
N PHE A 71 -11.32 6.22 -12.39
CA PHE A 71 -12.26 6.22 -13.52
C PHE A 71 -13.68 6.69 -13.11
N SER A 72 -14.39 7.30 -14.06
CA SER A 72 -15.81 7.63 -13.96
C SER A 72 -16.68 6.36 -14.04
N ASP A 73 -17.97 6.50 -13.70
CA ASP A 73 -18.92 5.39 -13.82
C ASP A 73 -19.08 4.97 -15.30
N GLU A 74 -19.09 5.93 -16.24
CA GLU A 74 -19.20 5.68 -17.67
C GLU A 74 -17.97 4.97 -18.23
N GLU A 75 -16.76 5.43 -17.88
CA GLU A 75 -15.49 4.80 -18.27
C GLU A 75 -15.42 3.36 -17.73
N THR A 76 -15.83 3.16 -16.48
CA THR A 76 -15.86 1.82 -15.87
C THR A 76 -16.84 0.90 -16.61
N LEU A 77 -18.04 1.38 -16.95
CA LEU A 77 -19.01 0.60 -17.72
C LEU A 77 -18.49 0.22 -19.11
N GLN A 78 -17.76 1.11 -19.78
CA GLN A 78 -17.13 0.80 -21.07
C GLN A 78 -16.16 -0.38 -20.97
N GLN A 79 -15.36 -0.45 -19.91
CA GLN A 79 -14.44 -1.58 -19.67
C GLN A 79 -15.19 -2.89 -19.35
N LEU A 80 -16.45 -2.81 -18.92
CA LEU A 80 -17.29 -3.96 -18.59
C LEU A 80 -18.21 -4.39 -19.75
N ASN A 81 -18.13 -3.76 -20.93
CA ASN A 81 -19.01 -4.03 -22.08
C ASN A 81 -19.04 -5.51 -22.53
N GLN A 82 -17.98 -6.27 -22.24
CA GLN A 82 -17.90 -7.70 -22.53
C GLN A 82 -18.75 -8.59 -21.60
N LEU A 83 -19.22 -8.06 -20.48
CA LEU A 83 -20.06 -8.76 -19.50
C LEU A 83 -21.55 -8.53 -19.80
N ASN A 84 -22.39 -9.49 -19.39
CA ASN A 84 -23.83 -9.27 -19.36
C ASN A 84 -24.24 -8.30 -18.24
N SER A 85 -25.45 -7.72 -18.36
CA SER A 85 -25.96 -6.67 -17.47
C SER A 85 -25.93 -7.05 -15.98
N CYS A 86 -26.24 -8.30 -15.65
CA CYS A 86 -26.24 -8.77 -14.26
C CYS A 86 -24.85 -8.72 -13.63
N HIS A 87 -23.83 -9.17 -14.38
CA HIS A 87 -22.45 -9.15 -13.89
C HIS A 87 -21.87 -7.73 -13.88
N GLN A 88 -22.24 -6.88 -14.84
CA GLN A 88 -21.87 -5.46 -14.83
C GLN A 88 -22.40 -4.76 -13.58
N GLU A 89 -23.68 -4.96 -13.25
CA GLU A 89 -24.30 -4.37 -12.08
C GLU A 89 -23.64 -4.84 -10.78
N ALA A 90 -23.34 -6.13 -10.68
CA ALA A 90 -22.62 -6.70 -9.53
C ALA A 90 -21.25 -6.04 -9.32
N VAL A 91 -20.45 -5.92 -10.39
CA VAL A 91 -19.12 -5.26 -10.32
C VAL A 91 -19.25 -3.79 -9.93
N MET A 92 -20.17 -3.05 -10.54
CA MET A 92 -20.39 -1.63 -10.23
C MET A 92 -20.84 -1.42 -8.78
N LYS A 93 -21.72 -2.29 -8.27
CA LYS A 93 -22.19 -2.22 -6.88
C LYS A 93 -21.07 -2.53 -5.89
N CYS A 94 -20.26 -3.55 -6.15
CA CYS A 94 -19.09 -3.87 -5.33
C CYS A 94 -18.07 -2.72 -5.35
N LEU A 95 -17.80 -2.15 -6.52
CA LEU A 95 -16.90 -1.00 -6.67
C LEU A 95 -17.39 0.19 -5.84
N LYS A 96 -18.65 0.61 -6.02
CA LYS A 96 -19.22 1.76 -5.30
C LYS A 96 -19.20 1.58 -3.78
N SER A 97 -19.50 0.38 -3.30
CA SER A 97 -19.53 0.09 -1.85
C SER A 97 -18.13 -0.02 -1.22
N ARG A 98 -17.12 -0.52 -1.95
CA ARG A 98 -15.79 -0.83 -1.41
C ARG A 98 -14.67 0.08 -1.94
N LYS A 99 -14.96 1.09 -2.75
CA LYS A 99 -13.97 2.01 -3.38
C LYS A 99 -12.98 2.59 -2.36
N ASN A 100 -13.49 3.05 -1.21
CA ASN A 100 -12.64 3.64 -0.16
C ASN A 100 -11.68 2.63 0.46
N GLU A 101 -12.14 1.39 0.73
CA GLU A 101 -11.28 0.34 1.27
C GLU A 101 -10.18 -0.06 0.29
N ILE A 102 -10.52 -0.21 -0.99
CA ILE A 102 -9.55 -0.50 -2.05
C ILE A 102 -8.53 0.63 -2.16
N LYS A 103 -8.98 1.90 -2.12
CA LYS A 103 -8.10 3.07 -2.15
C LYS A 103 -7.14 3.08 -0.96
N GLN A 104 -7.61 2.77 0.24
CA GLN A 104 -6.74 2.69 1.43
C GLN A 104 -5.72 1.56 1.32
N ALA A 105 -6.12 0.38 0.82
CA ALA A 105 -5.21 -0.72 0.59
C ALA A 105 -4.11 -0.37 -0.43
N LEU A 106 -4.48 0.28 -1.54
CA LEU A 106 -3.53 0.76 -2.56
C LEU A 106 -2.57 1.81 -2.00
N LEU A 107 -3.06 2.75 -1.19
CA LEU A 107 -2.19 3.73 -0.51
C LEU A 107 -1.24 3.05 0.47
N GLY A 108 -1.72 2.05 1.21
CA GLY A 108 -0.90 1.21 2.08
C GLY A 108 0.23 0.52 1.32
N GLU A 109 -0.07 -0.11 0.17
CA GLU A 109 0.95 -0.72 -0.70
C GLU A 109 1.97 0.32 -1.18
N ILE A 110 1.55 1.52 -1.63
CA ILE A 110 2.47 2.57 -2.09
C ILE A 110 3.37 3.07 -0.95
N VAL A 111 2.80 3.29 0.24
CA VAL A 111 3.53 3.76 1.42
C VAL A 111 4.55 2.72 1.90
N ASP A 112 4.20 1.43 1.87
CA ASP A 112 5.12 0.34 2.21
C ASP A 112 6.24 0.17 1.16
N ILE A 113 5.97 0.51 -0.11
CA ILE A 113 6.94 0.44 -1.22
C ILE A 113 7.86 1.68 -1.27
N SER A 114 7.36 2.88 -0.98
CA SER A 114 8.05 4.15 -1.34
C SER A 114 8.53 5.01 -0.17
N CYS A 115 8.13 4.74 1.08
CA CYS A 115 8.47 5.63 2.19
C CYS A 115 9.33 4.92 3.24
N ALA A 116 10.54 5.44 3.45
CA ALA A 116 11.34 5.16 4.62
C ALA A 116 10.54 5.53 5.89
N GLN A 117 10.24 4.55 6.73
CA GLN A 117 9.51 4.74 7.98
C GLN A 117 10.40 4.44 9.17
N LEU A 118 10.58 5.43 10.07
CA LEU A 118 11.23 5.18 11.34
C LEU A 118 10.39 4.19 12.17
N LYS A 119 10.99 3.07 12.56
CA LYS A 119 10.39 2.01 13.40
C LYS A 119 10.79 2.14 14.85
N ASP A 120 12.07 2.36 15.09
CA ASP A 120 12.61 2.48 16.44
C ASP A 120 13.78 3.47 16.46
N PHE A 121 14.09 3.99 17.65
CA PHE A 121 15.28 4.78 17.88
C PHE A 121 15.86 4.56 19.27
N ASP A 122 17.19 4.49 19.32
CA ASP A 122 17.96 4.39 20.55
C ASP A 122 19.03 5.49 20.58
N TRP A 123 19.51 5.85 21.76
CA TRP A 123 20.57 6.85 21.88
C TRP A 123 21.56 6.50 22.98
N GLN A 124 22.80 6.96 22.79
CA GLN A 124 23.90 6.78 23.74
C GLN A 124 24.72 8.06 23.86
N LEU A 125 25.08 8.46 25.08
CA LEU A 125 26.02 9.55 25.32
C LEU A 125 27.45 9.01 25.43
N LYS A 126 28.39 9.62 24.73
CA LYS A 126 29.83 9.28 24.73
C LYS A 126 30.65 10.51 25.09
N LEU A 127 31.79 10.30 25.74
CA LEU A 127 32.79 11.35 25.99
C LEU A 127 33.96 11.15 25.04
N ALA A 128 34.05 12.03 24.03
CA ALA A 128 35.13 12.00 23.05
C ALA A 128 36.27 12.93 23.48
N LEU A 129 37.50 12.55 23.16
CA LEU A 129 38.65 13.44 23.34
C LEU A 129 38.65 14.49 22.23
N SER A 130 38.56 15.76 22.62
CA SER A 130 38.69 16.90 21.71
C SER A 130 40.07 16.91 21.06
N SER A 131 40.12 16.88 19.72
CA SER A 131 41.37 16.99 18.94
C SER A 131 41.81 18.44 18.73
N ASP A 132 40.92 19.40 18.98
CA ASP A 132 41.02 20.81 18.66
C ASP A 132 41.48 21.69 19.84
N LYS A 133 41.62 21.15 21.05
CA LYS A 133 42.06 21.89 22.24
C LYS A 133 43.24 21.20 22.93
N ILE A 134 44.31 21.99 23.17
CA ILE A 134 45.58 21.56 23.79
C ILE A 134 45.38 21.03 25.24
N ALA A 135 44.27 21.36 25.88
CA ALA A 135 43.82 20.72 27.11
C ALA A 135 42.77 19.65 26.77
N THR A 136 43.02 18.39 27.18
CA THR A 136 42.12 17.24 27.02
C THR A 136 40.76 17.49 27.68
N LEU A 137 39.87 18.17 26.95
CA LEU A 137 38.47 18.33 27.31
C LEU A 137 37.69 17.16 26.71
N GLN A 138 37.06 16.38 27.59
CA GLN A 138 36.08 15.39 27.18
C GLN A 138 34.84 16.13 26.69
N MET A 139 34.56 16.04 25.39
CA MET A 139 33.36 16.61 24.79
C MET A 139 32.24 15.56 24.79
N PRO A 140 31.08 15.85 25.37
CA PRO A 140 29.93 14.95 25.30
C PRO A 140 29.36 14.96 23.89
N LEU A 141 29.28 13.78 23.27
CA LEU A 141 28.64 13.54 21.99
C LEU A 141 27.47 12.59 22.18
N LEU A 142 26.38 12.81 21.45
CA LEU A 142 25.27 11.88 21.34
C LEU A 142 25.48 10.99 20.13
N ASN A 143 25.27 9.70 20.29
CA ASN A 143 25.12 8.76 19.18
C ASN A 143 23.66 8.32 19.11
N LEU A 144 22.99 8.65 18.01
CA LEU A 144 21.60 8.33 17.74
C LEU A 144 21.54 7.17 16.76
N HIS A 145 20.85 6.10 17.14
CA HIS A 145 20.53 4.95 16.31
C HIS A 145 19.07 5.02 15.86
N LEU A 146 18.84 4.75 14.58
CA LEU A 146 17.53 4.79 13.94
C LEU A 146 17.32 3.50 13.15
N ASP A 147 16.26 2.77 13.46
CA ASP A 147 15.83 1.62 12.66
C ASP A 147 14.74 2.07 11.70
N VAL A 148 15.04 2.05 10.40
CA VAL A 148 14.15 2.58 9.37
C VAL A 148 13.72 1.44 8.44
N LYS A 149 12.42 1.23 8.32
CA LYS A 149 11.84 0.30 7.33
C LYS A 149 11.84 0.98 5.97
N GLU A 150 12.58 0.42 5.03
CA GLU A 150 12.65 0.83 3.62
C GLU A 150 12.43 -0.41 2.74
N ASN A 151 11.51 -0.32 1.78
CA ASN A 151 11.24 -1.41 0.83
C ASN A 151 10.94 -2.78 1.51
N GLY A 152 10.32 -2.76 2.69
CA GLY A 152 10.02 -3.97 3.46
C GLY A 152 11.13 -4.45 4.41
N GLU A 153 12.35 -3.95 4.29
CA GLU A 153 13.50 -4.31 5.15
C GLU A 153 13.79 -3.22 6.18
N VAL A 154 14.20 -3.61 7.39
CA VAL A 154 14.64 -2.67 8.44
C VAL A 154 16.14 -2.45 8.31
N LYS A 155 16.55 -1.20 8.08
CA LYS A 155 17.95 -0.78 8.01
C LYS A 155 18.34 0.09 9.20
N PRO A 156 19.46 -0.21 9.87
CA PRO A 156 19.97 0.62 10.96
C PRO A 156 20.80 1.80 10.43
N TYR A 157 20.56 2.99 10.96
CA TYR A 157 21.35 4.19 10.74
C TYR A 157 21.92 4.68 12.07
N SER A 158 23.13 5.24 12.04
CA SER A 158 23.80 5.78 13.23
C SER A 158 24.39 7.15 12.92
N VAL A 159 24.09 8.12 13.76
CA VAL A 159 24.56 9.50 13.62
C VAL A 159 25.17 9.94 14.94
N GLU A 160 26.41 10.42 14.90
CA GLU A 160 27.04 11.05 16.04
C GLU A 160 26.93 12.57 15.91
N MET A 161 26.59 13.24 17.01
CA MET A 161 26.30 14.67 16.99
C MET A 161 26.65 15.36 18.31
N SER A 162 27.08 16.61 18.18
CA SER A 162 27.25 17.55 19.27
C SER A 162 25.90 18.02 19.83
N LYS A 163 25.94 18.73 20.97
CA LYS A 163 24.74 19.34 21.56
C LYS A 163 24.08 20.33 20.60
N GLU A 164 24.88 21.11 19.89
CA GLU A 164 24.41 22.15 18.97
C GLU A 164 23.71 21.52 17.76
N GLU A 165 24.28 20.46 17.20
CA GLU A 165 23.67 19.69 16.11
C GLU A 165 22.37 19.01 16.56
N LEU A 166 22.33 18.48 17.78
CA LEU A 166 21.11 17.86 18.34
C LEU A 166 19.99 18.89 18.48
N GLN A 167 20.32 20.08 19.00
CA GLN A 167 19.36 21.17 19.12
C GLN A 167 18.80 21.60 17.76
N SER A 168 19.66 21.62 16.72
CA SER A 168 19.26 21.91 15.35
C SER A 168 18.32 20.83 14.78
N LEU A 169 18.63 19.55 15.01
CA LEU A 169 17.78 18.42 14.62
C LEU A 169 16.40 18.50 15.27
N ILE A 170 16.33 18.71 16.59
CA ILE A 170 15.06 18.84 17.34
C ILE A 170 14.25 20.01 16.78
N SER A 171 14.88 21.17 16.57
CA SER A 171 14.20 22.36 16.05
C SER A 171 13.63 22.13 14.65
N SER A 172 14.35 21.38 13.80
CA SER A 172 13.90 21.01 12.45
C SER A 172 12.69 20.05 12.51
N LEU A 173 12.72 19.06 13.39
CA LEU A 173 11.60 18.12 13.58
C LEU A 173 10.36 18.81 14.15
N GLU A 174 10.52 19.74 15.10
CA GLU A 174 9.41 20.53 15.64
C GLU A 174 8.77 21.43 14.58
N ALA A 175 9.57 22.05 13.72
CA ALA A 175 9.07 22.87 12.61
C ALA A 175 8.27 22.02 11.61
N ALA A 176 8.77 20.84 11.24
CA ALA A 176 8.06 19.90 10.38
C ALA A 176 6.74 19.45 11.03
N ASN A 177 6.75 19.12 12.32
CA ASN A 177 5.54 18.71 13.04
C ASN A 177 4.47 19.80 13.08
N LYS A 178 4.87 21.08 13.23
CA LYS A 178 3.92 22.21 13.17
C LYS A 178 3.19 22.29 11.82
N VAL A 179 3.89 22.08 10.71
CA VAL A 179 3.27 22.06 9.37
C VAL A 179 2.29 20.90 9.24
N VAL A 180 2.67 19.70 9.71
CA VAL A 180 1.80 18.52 9.68
C VAL A 180 0.51 18.75 10.49
N LEU A 181 0.59 19.41 11.64
CA LEU A 181 -0.58 19.72 12.47
C LEU A 181 -1.52 20.76 11.83
N GLN A 182 -1.02 21.65 10.98
CA GLN A 182 -1.85 22.62 10.25
C GLN A 182 -2.58 22.00 9.06
N LEU A 183 -2.10 20.87 8.56
CA LEU A 183 -2.68 20.13 7.44
C LEU A 183 -3.71 19.08 7.88
N LYS A 184 -3.84 18.83 9.19
CA LYS A 184 -4.89 17.98 9.79
C LYS A 184 -6.15 18.77 10.05
#